data_AF-A0A558A7C5-F1
#
_entry.id   AF-A0A558A7C5-F1
#
_cell.length_a   1.000
_cell.length_b   1.000
_cell.length_c   1.000
_cell.angle_alpha   90.00
_cell.angle_beta   90.00
_cell.angle_gamma   90.00
#
_symmetry.space_group_name_H-M   'P 1'
#
loop_
_entity.id
_entity.type
_entity.pdbx_description
1 polymer ?
#
loop_
_entity_poly.entity_id
_entity_poly.type
_entity_poly.pdbx_seq_one_letter_code
_entity_poly.pdbx_strand_id
1 'polypeptide(L)'
;MKRIVLWFLGTASLVALLFGYHTSTSGALAGNAAGTGPAPPKGSTGTSAGSSAPGSKTYTGPSVDTRWGPVRVQITVADKKITNVSVVDYPDGNGRDRQINSYALPILVRSTLDAQSANIDMISGATVTSEGYVQSLQGALDQAGL
;
A
#
# COMPACT_ATOMS: atom_id res chain seq x y z
N MET A 1 4.48 3.15 -40.90
CA MET A 1 5.95 3.31 -40.83
C MET A 1 6.28 4.44 -39.86
N LYS A 2 7.36 4.25 -39.07
CA LYS A 2 8.02 5.22 -38.17
C LYS A 2 7.47 5.38 -36.75
N ARG A 3 7.67 4.40 -35.85
CA ARG A 3 7.83 4.59 -34.39
C ARG A 3 8.61 3.43 -33.73
N ILE A 4 9.83 3.21 -34.18
CA ILE A 4 10.89 2.51 -33.42
C ILE A 4 12.12 3.39 -33.63
N VAL A 5 12.84 3.73 -32.54
CA VAL A 5 14.03 4.61 -32.38
C VAL A 5 13.71 5.50 -31.16
N LEU A 6 14.25 5.34 -29.95
CA LEU A 6 15.60 4.98 -29.49
C LEU A 6 15.52 4.41 -28.05
N TRP A 7 16.04 3.20 -27.78
CA TRP A 7 17.33 2.95 -27.07
C TRP A 7 17.34 3.52 -25.63
N PHE A 8 17.17 2.75 -24.54
CA PHE A 8 18.06 1.69 -24.04
C PHE A 8 19.53 1.96 -24.34
N LEU A 9 20.18 2.84 -23.55
CA LEU A 9 21.59 2.69 -23.16
C LEU A 9 22.00 3.74 -22.13
N GLY A 10 22.54 3.28 -21.00
CA GLY A 10 23.54 4.04 -20.26
C GLY A 10 23.13 4.43 -18.84
N THR A 11 23.22 3.48 -17.89
CA THR A 11 23.81 3.65 -16.53
C THR A 11 23.45 2.46 -15.62
N ALA A 12 23.77 1.24 -16.04
CA ALA A 12 23.58 0.03 -15.24
C ALA A 12 24.70 -0.22 -14.20
N SER A 13 25.46 0.78 -13.70
CA SER A 13 26.65 0.44 -12.88
C SER A 13 27.08 1.40 -11.76
N LEU A 14 26.31 2.43 -11.35
CA LEU A 14 26.76 3.32 -10.25
C LEU A 14 25.97 3.22 -8.92
N VAL A 15 24.78 2.61 -8.87
CA VAL A 15 23.94 2.68 -7.64
C VAL A 15 24.09 1.46 -6.72
N ALA A 16 24.52 0.30 -7.24
CA ALA A 16 24.76 -0.90 -6.41
C ALA A 16 25.92 -0.73 -5.41
N LEU A 17 26.75 0.31 -5.55
CA LEU A 17 27.89 0.60 -4.67
C LEU A 17 27.60 1.71 -3.64
N LEU A 18 26.40 2.32 -3.65
CA LEU A 18 25.92 3.21 -2.58
C LEU A 18 25.06 2.47 -1.53
N PHE A 19 24.90 1.15 -1.70
CA PHE A 19 24.36 0.23 -0.70
C PHE A 19 25.42 -0.31 0.27
N GLY A 20 26.66 0.15 0.13
CA GLY A 20 27.75 -0.21 1.01
C GLY A 20 28.56 1.03 1.35
N TYR A 21 28.68 1.30 2.65
CA TYR A 21 29.61 2.25 3.26
C TYR A 21 29.23 3.74 3.10
N HIS A 22 29.15 4.55 4.15
CA HIS A 22 29.57 4.41 5.54
C HIS A 22 29.03 5.67 6.26
N THR A 23 28.60 5.54 7.53
CA THR A 23 29.01 6.38 8.70
C THR A 23 28.85 7.91 8.61
N SER A 24 28.48 8.69 9.61
CA SER A 24 28.53 8.64 11.08
C SER A 24 27.37 9.57 11.55
N THR A 25 26.83 9.52 12.76
CA THR A 25 27.41 10.02 14.03
C THR A 25 26.34 9.71 15.10
N SER A 26 26.57 8.83 16.07
CA SER A 26 27.17 9.09 17.40
C SER A 26 26.31 9.93 18.37
N GLY A 27 25.94 9.31 19.49
CA GLY A 27 25.59 9.95 20.78
C GLY A 27 24.09 10.25 20.97
N ALA A 28 23.44 9.94 22.09
CA ALA A 28 23.94 9.86 23.45
C ALA A 28 23.19 8.83 24.33
N LEU A 29 23.89 8.43 25.38
CA LEU A 29 23.49 7.54 26.47
C LEU A 29 22.58 8.28 27.46
N ALA A 30 21.52 7.61 27.94
CA ALA A 30 20.92 7.71 29.28
C ALA A 30 19.73 6.72 29.26
N GLY A 31 19.69 5.63 30.03
CA GLY A 31 19.86 5.59 31.46
C GLY A 31 18.46 5.52 32.11
N ASN A 32 18.13 4.35 32.63
CA ASN A 32 17.34 4.11 33.85
C ASN A 32 15.89 3.57 33.76
N ALA A 33 15.77 2.40 34.41
CA ALA A 33 14.69 1.91 35.27
C ALA A 33 13.41 1.28 34.70
N ALA A 34 13.21 0.04 35.16
CA ALA A 34 11.99 -0.74 35.15
C ALA A 34 10.84 -0.07 35.92
N GLY A 35 9.61 -0.31 35.47
CA GLY A 35 8.37 0.05 36.16
C GLY A 35 7.19 -0.71 35.57
N THR A 36 6.66 -1.65 36.36
CA THR A 36 5.47 -2.49 36.16
C THR A 36 4.16 -1.71 36.08
N GLY A 37 3.21 -2.14 35.23
CA GLY A 37 1.78 -1.79 35.37
C GLY A 37 0.96 -1.89 34.05
N PRO A 38 -0.17 -2.63 34.00
CA PRO A 38 -0.92 -2.88 32.77
C PRO A 38 -2.10 -1.90 32.58
N ALA A 39 -2.23 -1.31 31.39
CA ALA A 39 -3.49 -0.83 30.80
C ALA A 39 -3.25 -0.32 29.36
N PRO A 40 -3.97 -0.82 28.33
CA PRO A 40 -4.15 -0.05 27.10
C PRO A 40 -5.53 0.62 27.13
N PRO A 41 -5.58 1.94 27.02
CA PRO A 41 -6.48 2.51 26.03
C PRO A 41 -5.67 3.32 25.02
N LYS A 42 -6.25 3.44 23.83
CA LYS A 42 -6.01 4.47 22.80
C LYS A 42 -5.51 3.93 21.48
N GLY A 43 -6.44 3.94 20.54
CA GLY A 43 -6.15 3.91 19.13
C GLY A 43 -5.29 5.09 18.70
N SER A 44 -4.37 4.79 17.81
CA SER A 44 -3.82 5.66 16.78
C SER A 44 -2.78 4.80 16.07
N THR A 45 -3.22 3.96 15.14
CA THR A 45 -2.30 3.32 14.20
C THR A 45 -1.72 4.42 13.33
N GLY A 46 -0.42 4.63 13.50
CA GLY A 46 0.36 5.66 12.83
C GLY A 46 0.21 5.56 11.32
N THR A 47 -0.09 6.71 10.72
CA THR A 47 0.23 6.97 9.32
C THR A 47 1.75 6.89 9.19
N SER A 48 2.25 5.73 8.79
CA SER A 48 3.55 5.62 8.14
C SER A 48 3.43 6.41 6.84
N ALA A 49 3.80 7.69 6.89
CA ALA A 49 3.97 8.54 5.73
C ALA A 49 5.16 7.98 4.93
N GLY A 50 4.89 6.98 4.09
CA GLY A 50 5.76 6.61 2.99
C GLY A 50 6.02 7.87 2.19
N SER A 51 7.29 8.13 1.86
CA SER A 51 7.73 9.28 1.09
C SER A 51 6.99 9.34 -0.25
N SER A 52 5.86 10.02 -0.25
CA SER A 52 5.11 10.39 -1.44
C SER A 52 6.01 11.27 -2.30
N ALA A 53 6.08 10.95 -3.60
CA ALA A 53 6.77 11.81 -4.56
C ALA A 53 6.21 13.25 -4.45
N PRO A 54 7.03 14.29 -4.66
CA PRO A 54 6.57 15.67 -4.58
C PRO A 54 5.37 15.87 -5.53
N GLY A 55 4.20 16.14 -4.96
CA GLY A 55 2.93 16.31 -5.69
C GLY A 55 1.94 15.15 -5.61
N SER A 56 2.29 14.01 -5.02
CA SER A 56 1.34 12.91 -4.81
C SER A 56 0.64 12.99 -3.45
N LYS A 57 -0.68 12.78 -3.43
CA LYS A 57 -1.50 12.70 -2.22
C LYS A 57 -1.98 11.28 -2.01
N THR A 58 -2.05 10.88 -0.75
CA THR A 58 -2.52 9.56 -0.36
C THR A 58 -3.92 9.66 0.20
N TYR A 59 -4.80 8.77 -0.22
CA TYR A 59 -6.20 8.69 0.21
C TYR A 59 -6.47 7.28 0.71
N THR A 60 -7.08 7.18 1.88
CA THR A 60 -7.34 5.90 2.54
C THR A 60 -8.83 5.72 2.68
N GLY A 61 -9.31 4.63 2.08
CA GLY A 61 -10.71 4.27 2.10
C GLY A 61 -11.22 3.88 3.49
N PRO A 62 -12.56 3.81 3.66
CA PRO A 62 -13.15 3.26 4.86
C PRO A 62 -12.70 1.80 5.05
N SER A 63 -12.63 1.35 6.30
CA SER A 63 -12.52 -0.09 6.58
C SER A 63 -13.86 -0.73 6.31
N VAL A 64 -13.86 -1.80 5.53
CA VAL A 64 -15.06 -2.57 5.21
C VAL A 64 -14.96 -3.91 5.93
N ASP A 65 -15.85 -4.14 6.89
CA ASP A 65 -15.92 -5.41 7.59
C ASP A 65 -16.54 -6.47 6.68
N THR A 66 -15.73 -7.48 6.35
CA THR A 66 -16.18 -8.64 5.59
C THR A 66 -16.35 -9.86 6.50
N ARG A 67 -16.96 -10.93 5.99
CA ARG A 67 -17.13 -12.18 6.76
C ARG A 67 -15.82 -12.81 7.24
N TRP A 68 -14.68 -12.48 6.63
CA TRP A 68 -13.37 -13.02 6.97
C TRP A 68 -12.47 -12.03 7.70
N GLY A 69 -12.88 -10.76 7.81
CA GLY A 69 -12.12 -9.70 8.47
C GLY A 69 -12.27 -8.34 7.78
N PRO A 70 -11.72 -7.28 8.37
CA PRO A 70 -11.73 -5.95 7.78
C PRO A 70 -10.84 -5.90 6.53
N VAL A 71 -11.28 -5.15 5.53
CA VAL A 71 -10.51 -4.81 4.33
C VAL A 71 -10.42 -3.30 4.20
N ARG A 72 -9.20 -2.78 4.01
CA ARG A 72 -8.95 -1.36 3.81
C ARG A 72 -7.92 -1.12 2.72
N VAL A 73 -8.24 -0.22 1.80
CA VAL A 73 -7.39 0.16 0.67
C VAL A 73 -6.92 1.59 0.82
N GLN A 74 -5.66 1.83 0.47
CA GLN A 74 -5.04 3.13 0.39
C GLN A 74 -4.51 3.34 -1.03
N ILE A 75 -4.87 4.45 -1.65
CA ILE A 75 -4.40 4.85 -2.97
C ILE A 75 -3.47 6.04 -2.86
N THR A 76 -2.53 6.15 -3.79
CA THR A 76 -1.69 7.34 -3.97
C THR A 76 -2.01 7.94 -5.33
N VAL A 77 -2.44 9.19 -5.34
CA VAL A 77 -2.89 9.92 -6.51
C VAL A 77 -1.91 11.05 -6.81
N ALA A 78 -1.41 11.12 -8.03
CA ALA A 78 -0.63 12.24 -8.56
C ALA A 78 -1.27 12.68 -9.87
N ASP A 79 -1.38 14.00 -10.09
CA ASP A 79 -1.95 14.55 -11.34
C ASP A 79 -3.33 13.98 -11.73
N LYS A 80 -4.20 13.75 -10.72
CA LYS A 80 -5.51 13.09 -10.86
C LYS A 80 -5.45 11.66 -11.44
N LYS A 81 -4.34 10.96 -11.24
CA LYS A 81 -4.18 9.55 -11.60
C LYS A 81 -3.68 8.74 -10.43
N ILE A 82 -4.18 7.52 -10.30
CA ILE A 82 -3.72 6.55 -9.32
C ILE A 82 -2.33 6.07 -9.75
N THR A 83 -1.33 6.38 -8.94
CA THR A 83 0.08 6.00 -9.15
C THR A 83 0.48 4.78 -8.35
N ASN A 84 -0.19 4.55 -7.22
CA ASN A 84 0.05 3.40 -6.36
C ASN A 84 -1.23 3.00 -5.63
N VAL A 85 -1.37 1.72 -5.33
CA VAL A 85 -2.44 1.17 -4.50
C VAL A 85 -1.84 0.18 -3.52
N SER A 86 -2.18 0.33 -2.25
CA SER A 86 -1.73 -0.52 -1.15
C SER A 86 -2.94 -0.97 -0.34
N VAL A 87 -2.95 -2.22 0.07
CA VAL A 87 -3.99 -2.75 0.97
C VAL A 87 -3.43 -2.70 2.38
N VAL A 88 -4.04 -1.87 3.24
CA VAL A 88 -3.58 -1.58 4.61
C VAL A 88 -4.08 -2.64 5.58
N ASP A 89 -5.35 -3.01 5.44
CA ASP A 89 -5.98 -4.07 6.24
C ASP A 89 -6.54 -5.13 5.29
N TYR A 90 -6.31 -6.41 5.58
CA TYR A 90 -6.87 -7.54 4.86
C TYR A 90 -6.98 -8.76 5.78
N PRO A 91 -7.93 -9.68 5.52
CA PRO A 91 -8.10 -10.87 6.33
C PRO A 91 -6.94 -11.84 6.14
N ASP A 92 -6.14 -12.06 7.18
CA ASP A 92 -4.97 -12.96 7.16
C ASP A 92 -4.97 -14.00 8.29
N GLY A 93 -6.11 -14.14 8.98
CA GLY A 93 -6.27 -14.99 10.16
C GLY A 93 -6.04 -16.49 9.93
N ASN A 94 -6.20 -16.99 8.69
CA ASN A 94 -5.97 -18.39 8.36
C ASN A 94 -4.93 -18.56 7.24
N GLY A 95 -4.31 -19.76 7.18
CA GLY A 95 -3.38 -20.11 6.10
C GLY A 95 -4.00 -20.02 4.70
N ARG A 96 -5.29 -20.37 4.56
CA ARG A 96 -6.03 -20.28 3.30
C ARG A 96 -6.22 -18.84 2.84
N ASP A 97 -6.58 -17.94 3.75
CA ASP A 97 -6.82 -16.52 3.42
C ASP A 97 -5.51 -15.85 2.97
N ARG A 98 -4.40 -16.15 3.66
CA ARG A 98 -3.06 -15.70 3.24
C ARG A 98 -2.69 -16.20 1.85
N GLN A 99 -2.96 -17.48 1.55
CA GLN A 99 -2.70 -18.04 0.23
C GLN A 99 -3.55 -17.36 -0.84
N ILE A 100 -4.84 -17.16 -0.59
CA ILE A 100 -5.76 -16.50 -1.53
C ILE A 100 -5.33 -15.06 -1.80
N ASN A 101 -5.09 -14.30 -0.73
CA ASN A 101 -4.69 -12.90 -0.82
C ASN A 101 -3.31 -12.74 -1.48
N SER A 102 -2.39 -13.70 -1.33
CA SER A 102 -1.07 -13.63 -1.95
C SER A 102 -1.09 -13.53 -3.48
N TYR A 103 -2.06 -14.16 -4.15
CA TYR A 103 -2.25 -14.03 -5.60
C TYR A 103 -3.32 -13.00 -5.95
N ALA A 104 -4.35 -12.82 -5.12
CA ALA A 104 -5.46 -11.92 -5.43
C ALA A 104 -5.08 -10.44 -5.30
N LEU A 105 -4.42 -10.04 -4.21
CA LEU A 105 -4.06 -8.64 -3.95
C LEU A 105 -3.23 -8.00 -5.08
N PRO A 106 -2.14 -8.61 -5.61
CA PRO A 106 -1.38 -8.00 -6.69
C PRO A 106 -2.19 -7.88 -7.99
N ILE A 107 -3.10 -8.81 -8.26
CA ILE A 107 -3.99 -8.76 -9.43
C ILE A 107 -5.00 -7.61 -9.28
N LEU A 108 -5.62 -7.47 -8.09
CA LEU A 108 -6.53 -6.34 -7.80
C LEU A 108 -5.82 -5.00 -7.93
N VAL A 109 -4.63 -4.86 -7.35
CA VAL A 109 -3.80 -3.64 -7.47
C VAL A 109 -3.50 -3.33 -8.93
N ARG A 110 -3.11 -4.34 -9.72
CA ARG A 110 -2.83 -4.15 -11.14
C ARG A 110 -4.08 -3.73 -11.92
N SER A 111 -5.21 -4.37 -11.65
CA SER A 111 -6.49 -4.05 -12.27
C SER A 111 -6.94 -2.64 -11.92
N THR A 112 -6.78 -2.19 -10.66
CA THR A 112 -7.08 -0.81 -10.25
C THR A 112 -6.19 0.21 -10.95
N LEU A 113 -4.89 -0.07 -11.09
CA LEU A 113 -3.96 0.83 -11.79
C LEU A 113 -4.28 0.93 -13.28
N ASP A 114 -4.77 -0.14 -13.89
CA ASP A 114 -5.15 -0.18 -15.30
C ASP A 114 -6.51 0.49 -15.55
N ALA A 115 -7.52 0.13 -14.77
CA ALA A 115 -8.88 0.67 -14.86
C ALA A 115 -8.99 2.12 -14.37
N GLN A 116 -8.07 2.57 -13.50
CA GLN A 116 -8.12 3.86 -12.81
C GLN A 116 -9.46 4.13 -12.09
N SER A 117 -10.14 3.06 -11.65
CA SER A 117 -11.46 3.14 -11.01
C SER A 117 -11.66 1.98 -10.03
N ALA A 118 -12.75 2.05 -9.26
CA ALA A 118 -13.20 0.95 -8.41
C ALA A 118 -13.96 -0.14 -9.19
N ASN A 119 -14.25 0.06 -10.47
CA ASN A 119 -14.90 -0.94 -11.31
C ASN A 119 -13.85 -1.92 -11.85
N ILE A 120 -13.55 -2.95 -11.06
CA ILE A 120 -12.58 -3.99 -11.39
C ILE A 120 -13.23 -5.37 -11.33
N ASP A 121 -12.65 -6.32 -12.05
CA ASP A 121 -13.12 -7.70 -12.06
C ASP A 121 -12.87 -8.38 -10.71
N MET A 122 -13.83 -9.20 -10.29
CA MET A 122 -13.68 -10.05 -9.11
C MET A 122 -12.79 -11.25 -9.40
N ILE A 123 -12.01 -11.65 -8.39
CA ILE A 123 -11.10 -12.79 -8.51
C ILE A 123 -11.75 -14.05 -7.94
N SER A 124 -11.71 -15.14 -8.71
CA SER A 124 -12.21 -16.44 -8.28
C SER A 124 -11.51 -16.91 -7.00
N GLY A 125 -12.32 -17.27 -5.99
CA GLY A 125 -11.84 -17.65 -4.65
C GLY A 125 -11.58 -16.49 -3.70
N ALA A 126 -11.59 -15.23 -4.17
CA ALA A 126 -11.37 -14.03 -3.36
C ALA A 126 -12.55 -13.05 -3.42
N THR A 127 -13.75 -13.52 -3.72
CA THR A 127 -14.95 -12.67 -3.93
C THR A 127 -15.21 -11.73 -2.74
N VAL A 128 -15.17 -12.25 -1.52
CA VAL A 128 -15.44 -11.47 -0.30
C VAL A 128 -14.39 -10.36 -0.10
N THR A 129 -13.11 -10.69 -0.29
CA THR A 129 -12.03 -9.70 -0.23
C THR A 129 -12.13 -8.68 -1.37
N SER A 130 -12.54 -9.13 -2.56
CA SER A 130 -12.71 -8.26 -3.74
C SER A 130 -13.84 -7.25 -3.53
N GLU A 131 -14.98 -7.66 -2.97
CA GLU A 131 -16.08 -6.76 -2.62
C GLU A 131 -15.64 -5.71 -1.59
N GLY A 132 -15.01 -6.14 -0.49
CA GLY A 132 -14.51 -5.23 0.53
C GLY A 132 -13.45 -4.26 -0.01
N TYR A 133 -12.58 -4.76 -0.88
CA TYR A 133 -11.56 -3.97 -1.58
C TYR A 133 -12.21 -2.91 -2.47
N VAL A 134 -13.19 -3.27 -3.30
CA VAL A 134 -13.89 -2.35 -4.20
C VAL A 134 -14.62 -1.26 -3.41
N GLN A 135 -15.31 -1.62 -2.34
CA GLN A 135 -16.04 -0.65 -1.51
C GLN A 135 -15.10 0.30 -0.76
N SER A 136 -13.98 -0.21 -0.24
CA SER A 136 -12.95 0.64 0.39
C SER A 136 -12.26 1.55 -0.65
N LEU A 137 -11.91 0.99 -1.81
CA LEU A 137 -11.30 1.71 -2.92
C LEU A 137 -12.22 2.83 -3.43
N GLN A 138 -13.51 2.56 -3.58
CA GLN A 138 -14.49 3.56 -4.00
C GLN A 138 -14.48 4.76 -3.05
N GLY A 139 -14.54 4.53 -1.74
CA GLY A 139 -14.45 5.61 -0.76
C GLY A 139 -13.11 6.38 -0.84
N ALA A 140 -12.01 5.71 -1.17
CA ALA A 140 -10.72 6.36 -1.37
C ALA A 140 -10.70 7.23 -2.65
N LEU A 141 -11.34 6.78 -3.72
CA LEU A 141 -11.51 7.54 -4.97
C LEU A 141 -12.43 8.74 -4.79
N ASP A 142 -13.54 8.57 -4.07
CA ASP A 142 -14.47 9.65 -3.73
C ASP A 142 -13.75 10.76 -2.95
N GLN A 143 -12.88 10.38 -1.99
CA GLN A 143 -12.02 11.32 -1.26
C GLN A 143 -10.97 12.01 -2.16
N ALA A 144 -10.47 11.30 -3.16
CA ALA A 144 -9.54 11.85 -4.15
C ALA A 144 -10.24 12.76 -5.17
N GLY A 145 -11.57 12.70 -5.27
CA GLY A 145 -12.36 13.41 -6.26
C GLY A 145 -12.19 12.87 -7.68
N LEU A 146 -12.04 11.54 -7.80
CA LEU A 146 -11.93 10.80 -9.06
C LEU A 146 -13.25 10.13 -9.46
#